data_AF-A0A9P7GKU7-F1
#
_entry.id   AF-A0A9P7GKU7-F1
#
_cell.length_a   1.000
_cell.length_b   1.000
_cell.length_c   1.000
_cell.angle_alpha   90.00
_cell.angle_beta   90.00
_cell.angle_gamma   90.00
#
_symmetry.space_group_name_H-M   'P 1'
#
loop_
_entity.id
_entity.type
_entity.pdbx_description
1 polymer ?
#
loop_
_entity_poly.entity_id
_entity_poly.type
_entity_poly.pdbx_seq_one_letter_code
_entity_poly.pdbx_strand_id
1 'polypeptide(L)'
;MPSELEAFYCFSKFIEESCPLYVQPTLEGVHRGLKLLDRCLKIVDPELFAHLRSKNLSAEIYAFPSVLTLCACTPPLNQVLHLWDFLLAFGVHLNVLCVIAQLLLMRDDVMKSSSPMRLLRTFPDLEALPVIGIAVTLVRDLPAELYDELVRHPYEIKA
;
A
#
# COMPACT_ATOMS: atom_id res chain seq x y z
N MET A 1 17.70 12.42 -20.98
CA MET A 1 17.38 11.91 -19.63
C MET A 1 17.21 13.11 -18.73
N PRO A 2 16.24 13.09 -17.79
CA PRO A 2 16.16 14.13 -16.78
C PRO A 2 17.49 14.18 -16.00
N SER A 3 17.88 15.38 -15.61
CA SER A 3 19.06 15.63 -14.78
C SER A 3 18.81 15.21 -13.33
N GLU A 4 19.90 15.01 -12.58
CA GLU A 4 19.84 14.78 -11.13
C GLU A 4 19.07 15.90 -10.41
N LEU A 5 19.25 17.15 -10.85
CA LEU A 5 18.58 18.31 -10.26
C LEU A 5 17.05 18.26 -10.45
N GLU A 6 16.60 17.85 -11.63
CA GLU A 6 15.17 17.65 -11.91
C GLU A 6 14.60 16.49 -11.09
N ALA A 7 15.33 15.38 -10.99
CA ALA A 7 14.91 14.23 -10.18
C ALA A 7 14.80 14.60 -8.68
N PHE A 8 15.79 15.34 -8.16
CA PHE A 8 15.76 15.83 -6.77
C PHE A 8 14.57 16.75 -6.54
N TYR A 9 14.35 17.73 -7.42
CA TYR A 9 13.23 18.66 -7.31
C TYR A 9 11.88 17.93 -7.31
N CYS A 10 11.68 17.01 -8.25
CA CYS A 10 10.46 16.21 -8.35
C CYS A 10 10.25 15.36 -7.09
N PHE A 11 11.30 14.70 -6.59
CA PHE A 11 11.22 13.86 -5.40
C PHE A 11 10.91 14.69 -4.14
N SER A 12 11.60 15.81 -3.94
CA SER A 12 11.33 16.72 -2.81
C SER A 12 9.90 17.23 -2.85
N LYS A 13 9.42 17.71 -4.00
CA LYS A 13 8.03 18.15 -4.16
C LYS A 13 7.02 17.05 -3.88
N PHE A 14 7.27 15.86 -4.41
CA PHE A 14 6.42 14.70 -4.19
C PHE A 14 6.29 14.38 -2.70
N ILE A 15 7.40 14.27 -1.98
CA ILE A 15 7.41 13.94 -0.55
C ILE A 15 6.76 15.05 0.27
N GLU A 16 7.11 16.31 0.04
CA GLU A 16 6.63 17.44 0.84
C GLU A 16 5.13 17.70 0.67
N GLU A 17 4.59 17.48 -0.54
CA GLU A 17 3.20 17.82 -0.86
C GLU A 17 2.26 16.60 -0.83
N SER A 18 2.72 15.43 -1.28
CA SER A 18 1.85 14.25 -1.43
C SER A 18 1.84 13.35 -0.20
N CYS A 19 2.98 13.19 0.49
CA CYS A 19 3.10 12.29 1.65
C CYS A 19 4.08 12.79 2.74
N PRO A 20 3.97 14.03 3.23
CA PRO A 20 4.91 14.58 4.21
C PRO A 20 5.01 13.77 5.50
N LEU A 21 3.96 13.04 5.89
CA LEU A 21 3.95 12.21 7.10
C LEU A 21 4.69 10.87 6.93
N TYR A 22 5.18 10.56 5.72
CA TYR A 22 5.93 9.33 5.44
C TYR A 22 7.43 9.45 5.72
N VAL A 23 7.95 10.67 5.87
CA VAL A 23 9.39 10.92 6.05
C VAL A 23 9.73 11.59 7.38
N GLN A 24 8.72 11.84 8.22
CA GLN A 24 8.94 12.31 9.59
C GLN A 24 9.59 11.20 10.45
N PRO A 25 10.34 11.54 11.50
CA PRO A 25 11.00 10.54 12.35
C PRO A 25 10.07 9.46 12.92
N THR A 26 8.80 9.79 13.12
CA THR A 26 7.77 8.89 13.65
C THR A 26 7.07 8.05 12.59
N LEU A 27 7.26 8.36 11.29
CA LEU A 27 6.61 7.70 10.16
C LEU A 27 5.08 7.59 10.34
N GLU A 28 4.45 8.61 10.92
CA GLU A 28 3.05 8.55 11.35
C GLU A 28 2.12 8.19 10.19
N GLY A 29 2.36 8.74 8.99
CA GLY A 29 1.59 8.43 7.80
C GLY A 29 1.66 6.94 7.45
N VAL A 30 2.85 6.33 7.54
CA VAL A 30 3.05 4.90 7.26
C VAL A 30 2.30 4.03 8.27
N HIS A 31 2.46 4.28 9.57
CA HIS A 31 1.76 3.51 10.60
C HIS A 31 0.23 3.66 10.51
N ARG A 32 -0.26 4.85 10.16
CA ARG A 32 -1.69 5.06 9.86
C ARG A 32 -2.13 4.28 8.63
N GLY A 33 -1.36 4.32 7.55
CA GLY A 33 -1.61 3.55 6.33
C GLY A 33 -1.71 2.05 6.61
N LEU A 34 -0.85 1.51 7.46
CA LEU A 34 -0.88 0.09 7.86
C LEU A 34 -2.12 -0.26 8.69
N LYS A 35 -2.53 0.61 9.62
CA LYS A 35 -3.79 0.43 10.37
C LYS A 35 -5.01 0.49 9.44
N LEU A 36 -4.99 1.38 8.45
CA LEU A 36 -6.04 1.49 7.44
C LEU A 36 -6.06 0.27 6.53
N LEU A 37 -4.90 -0.28 6.16
CA LEU A 37 -4.80 -1.54 5.41
C LEU A 37 -5.55 -2.66 6.11
N ASP A 38 -5.29 -2.87 7.40
CA ASP A 38 -5.96 -3.89 8.20
C ASP A 38 -7.50 -3.69 8.26
N ARG A 39 -7.94 -2.43 8.40
CA ARG A 39 -9.37 -2.09 8.42
C ARG A 39 -10.05 -2.33 7.08
N CYS A 40 -9.38 -1.96 5.98
CA CYS A 40 -9.86 -2.21 4.63
C CYS A 40 -9.93 -3.70 4.36
N LEU A 41 -8.85 -4.45 4.66
CA LEU A 41 -8.79 -5.90 4.47
C LEU A 41 -9.90 -6.62 5.22
N LYS A 42 -10.19 -6.22 6.46
CA LYS A 42 -11.30 -6.78 7.25
C LYS A 42 -12.67 -6.63 6.57
N ILE A 43 -12.87 -5.57 5.79
CA ILE A 43 -14.13 -5.31 5.08
C ILE A 43 -14.18 -6.09 3.77
N VAL A 44 -13.11 -6.02 2.98
CA VAL A 44 -13.09 -6.56 1.61
C VAL A 44 -12.87 -8.08 1.58
N ASP A 45 -12.15 -8.63 2.56
CA ASP A 45 -11.93 -10.08 2.72
C ASP A 45 -11.81 -10.45 4.21
N PRO A 46 -12.95 -10.58 4.92
CA PRO A 46 -12.97 -10.90 6.35
C PRO A 46 -12.31 -12.24 6.68
N GLU A 47 -12.37 -13.21 5.77
CA GLU A 47 -11.80 -14.55 5.96
C GLU A 47 -10.28 -14.49 5.94
N LEU A 48 -9.69 -13.84 4.93
CA LEU A 48 -8.24 -13.64 4.85
C LEU A 48 -7.72 -12.82 6.03
N PHE A 49 -8.44 -11.75 6.41
CA PHE A 49 -8.11 -10.97 7.59
C PHE A 49 -8.07 -11.86 8.85
N ALA A 50 -9.12 -12.64 9.10
CA ALA A 50 -9.20 -13.53 10.26
C ALA A 50 -8.09 -14.59 10.25
N HIS A 51 -7.78 -15.16 9.08
CA HIS A 51 -6.69 -16.13 8.93
C HIS A 51 -5.34 -15.53 9.34
N LEU A 52 -4.99 -14.35 8.82
CA LEU A 52 -3.73 -13.66 9.15
C LEU A 52 -3.67 -13.31 10.64
N ARG A 53 -4.78 -12.82 11.21
CA ARG A 53 -4.87 -12.50 12.64
C ARG A 53 -4.74 -13.71 13.55
N SER A 54 -5.29 -14.87 13.16
CA SER A 54 -5.11 -16.12 13.91
C SER A 54 -3.64 -16.54 14.04
N LYS A 55 -2.79 -16.07 13.12
CA LYS A 55 -1.35 -16.30 13.10
C LYS A 55 -0.53 -15.09 13.60
N ASN A 56 -1.17 -14.11 14.25
CA ASN A 56 -0.56 -12.87 14.73
C ASN A 56 0.12 -12.03 13.63
N LEU A 57 -0.37 -12.10 12.39
CA LEU A 57 0.15 -11.33 11.26
C LEU A 57 -0.72 -10.08 11.05
N SER A 58 -0.28 -8.95 11.59
CA SER A 58 -0.83 -7.62 11.30
C SER A 58 -0.20 -7.04 10.03
N ALA A 59 -0.86 -6.06 9.41
CA ALA A 59 -0.30 -5.36 8.24
C ALA A 59 1.10 -4.81 8.53
N GLU A 60 1.33 -4.29 9.74
CA GLU A 60 2.62 -3.76 10.17
C GLU A 60 3.78 -4.75 10.05
N ILE A 61 3.51 -6.05 10.16
CA ILE A 61 4.55 -7.09 10.09
C ILE A 61 4.98 -7.38 8.65
N TYR A 62 4.06 -7.33 7.68
CA TYR A 62 4.35 -7.77 6.30
C TYR A 62 4.28 -6.66 5.25
N ALA A 63 3.48 -5.63 5.46
CA ALA A 63 3.22 -4.59 4.47
C ALA A 63 4.05 -3.33 4.69
N PHE A 64 4.80 -3.22 5.79
CA PHE A 64 5.54 -2.01 6.14
C PHE A 64 6.46 -1.50 5.01
N PRO A 65 7.31 -2.33 4.36
CA PRO A 65 8.15 -1.86 3.26
C PRO A 65 7.34 -1.36 2.07
N SER A 66 6.28 -2.08 1.69
CA SER A 66 5.42 -1.74 0.55
C SER A 66 4.61 -0.47 0.79
N VAL A 67 4.19 -0.21 2.04
CA VAL A 67 3.52 1.05 2.39
C VAL A 67 4.53 2.19 2.43
N LEU A 68 5.65 2.05 3.15
CA LEU A 68 6.67 3.09 3.31
C LEU A 68 7.22 3.57 1.97
N THR A 69 7.51 2.64 1.07
CA THR A 69 8.20 2.93 -0.19
C THR A 69 7.26 3.07 -1.38
N LEU A 70 5.94 3.05 -1.15
CA LEU A 70 4.93 3.03 -2.21
C LEU A 70 5.21 1.93 -3.25
N CYS A 71 5.48 0.73 -2.75
CA CYS A 71 5.86 -0.47 -3.51
C CYS A 71 7.17 -0.35 -4.31
N ALA A 72 8.01 0.68 -4.11
CA ALA A 72 9.26 0.81 -4.85
C ALA A 72 10.29 -0.30 -4.55
N CYS A 73 10.14 -1.02 -3.43
CA CYS A 73 10.94 -2.20 -3.12
C CYS A 73 10.36 -3.53 -3.65
N THR A 74 9.25 -3.52 -4.39
CA THR A 74 8.66 -4.73 -4.99
C THR A 74 9.06 -4.80 -6.46
N PRO A 75 9.92 -5.75 -6.87
CA PRO A 75 10.32 -5.87 -8.27
C PRO A 75 9.13 -6.25 -9.18
N PRO A 76 9.23 -6.08 -10.51
CA PRO A 76 10.31 -5.41 -11.24
C PRO A 76 10.05 -3.90 -11.43
N LEU A 77 11.11 -3.13 -11.68
CA LEU A 77 11.04 -1.66 -11.77
C LEU A 77 10.03 -1.14 -12.82
N ASN A 78 9.91 -1.79 -13.98
CA ASN A 78 8.96 -1.38 -15.01
C ASN A 78 7.50 -1.45 -14.53
N GLN A 79 7.18 -2.38 -13.65
CA GLN A 79 5.84 -2.51 -13.05
C GLN A 79 5.65 -1.48 -11.95
N VAL A 80 6.70 -1.20 -11.16
CA VAL A 80 6.69 -0.10 -10.17
C VAL A 80 6.42 1.23 -10.85
N LEU A 81 7.09 1.53 -11.97
CA LEU A 81 6.89 2.77 -12.71
C LEU A 81 5.44 2.93 -13.20
N HIS A 82 4.85 1.86 -13.76
CA HIS A 82 3.45 1.88 -14.16
C HIS A 82 2.50 2.07 -12.96
N LEU A 83 2.78 1.44 -11.82
CA LEU A 83 2.01 1.67 -10.60
C LEU A 83 2.15 3.13 -10.12
N TRP A 84 3.35 3.71 -10.22
CA TRP A 84 3.61 5.10 -9.86
C TRP A 84 2.93 6.09 -10.79
N ASP A 85 2.79 5.79 -12.08
CA ASP A 85 1.98 6.61 -12.99
C ASP A 85 0.53 6.72 -12.48
N PHE A 86 -0.04 5.62 -11.99
CA PHE A 86 -1.35 5.60 -11.35
C PHE A 86 -1.38 6.37 -10.03
N LEU A 87 -0.41 6.15 -9.13
CA LEU A 87 -0.38 6.84 -7.83
C LEU A 87 -0.17 8.36 -7.97
N LEU A 88 0.65 8.80 -8.92
CA LEU A 88 0.87 10.22 -9.19
C LEU A 88 -0.36 10.88 -9.83
N ALA A 89 -1.11 10.15 -10.65
CA ALA A 89 -2.31 10.67 -11.30
C ALA A 89 -3.53 10.72 -10.36
N PHE A 90 -3.71 9.72 -9.49
CA PHE A 90 -4.93 9.54 -8.69
C PHE A 90 -4.75 9.71 -7.18
N GLY A 91 -3.50 9.72 -6.69
CA GLY A 91 -3.14 9.98 -5.30
C GLY A 91 -2.46 8.80 -4.61
N VAL A 92 -1.45 9.12 -3.80
CA VAL A 92 -0.59 8.15 -3.10
C VAL A 92 -1.33 7.34 -2.03
N HIS A 93 -2.47 7.84 -1.54
CA HIS A 93 -3.30 7.12 -0.57
C HIS A 93 -3.77 5.76 -1.11
N LEU A 94 -3.92 5.64 -2.43
CA LEU A 94 -4.34 4.41 -3.10
C LEU A 94 -3.31 3.29 -2.97
N ASN A 95 -2.04 3.59 -2.63
CA ASN A 95 -1.03 2.56 -2.43
C ASN A 95 -1.44 1.53 -1.37
N VAL A 96 -2.18 1.94 -0.33
CA VAL A 96 -2.73 1.00 0.67
C VAL A 96 -3.60 -0.07 0.01
N LEU A 97 -4.45 0.33 -0.94
CA LEU A 97 -5.30 -0.59 -1.69
C LEU A 97 -4.51 -1.41 -2.71
N CYS A 98 -3.45 -0.85 -3.29
CA CYS A 98 -2.53 -1.59 -4.15
C CYS A 98 -1.79 -2.71 -3.39
N VAL A 99 -1.44 -2.50 -2.11
CA VAL A 99 -0.86 -3.57 -1.28
C VAL A 99 -1.91 -4.65 -0.95
N ILE A 100 -3.15 -4.25 -0.67
CA ILE A 100 -4.26 -5.23 -0.49
C ILE A 100 -4.48 -6.01 -1.78
N ALA A 101 -4.48 -5.36 -2.93
CA ALA A 101 -4.64 -6.00 -4.23
C ALA A 101 -3.55 -7.06 -4.49
N GLN A 102 -2.29 -6.74 -4.21
CA GLN A 102 -1.20 -7.73 -4.30
C GLN A 102 -1.42 -8.92 -3.35
N LEU A 103 -1.89 -8.65 -2.13
CA LEU A 103 -2.22 -9.70 -1.17
C LEU A 103 -3.38 -10.58 -1.66
N LEU A 104 -4.39 -9.99 -2.29
CA LEU A 104 -5.54 -10.71 -2.86
C LEU A 104 -5.14 -11.58 -4.06
N LEU A 105 -4.17 -11.15 -4.88
CA LEU A 105 -3.64 -11.97 -5.99
C LEU A 105 -2.99 -13.27 -5.51
N MET A 106 -2.40 -13.27 -4.31
CA MET A 106 -1.80 -14.44 -3.70
C MET A 106 -2.63 -15.06 -2.56
N ARG A 107 -3.92 -14.67 -2.46
CA ARG A 107 -4.83 -15.07 -1.38
C ARG A 107 -4.84 -16.57 -1.15
N ASP A 108 -5.03 -17.34 -2.21
CA ASP A 108 -5.20 -18.79 -2.10
C ASP A 108 -3.95 -19.49 -1.56
N ASP A 109 -2.77 -19.00 -1.95
CA ASP A 109 -1.49 -19.51 -1.45
C ASP A 109 -1.29 -19.15 0.02
N VAL A 110 -1.66 -17.91 0.39
CA VAL A 110 -1.63 -17.44 1.79
C VAL A 110 -2.56 -18.28 2.67
N MET A 111 -3.78 -18.56 2.22
CA MET A 111 -4.79 -19.33 2.96
C MET A 111 -4.40 -20.80 3.13
N LYS A 112 -3.75 -21.41 2.12
CA LYS A 112 -3.30 -22.81 2.16
C LYS A 112 -1.99 -23.01 2.91
N SER A 113 -1.19 -21.95 3.05
CA SER A 113 0.14 -22.04 3.66
C SER A 113 0.07 -22.31 5.17
N SER A 114 0.83 -23.30 5.63
CA SER A 114 1.06 -23.51 7.06
C SER A 114 1.87 -22.35 7.68
N SER A 115 2.70 -21.67 6.87
CA SER A 115 3.53 -20.53 7.27
C SER A 115 3.39 -19.36 6.28
N PRO A 116 2.28 -18.59 6.34
CA PRO A 116 2.03 -17.48 5.42
C PRO A 116 3.09 -16.39 5.46
N MET A 117 3.74 -16.18 6.61
CA MET A 117 4.80 -15.19 6.76
C MET A 117 5.95 -15.38 5.75
N ARG A 118 6.23 -16.61 5.31
CA ARG A 118 7.26 -16.86 4.28
C ARG A 118 6.90 -16.24 2.94
N LEU A 119 5.62 -16.28 2.57
CA LEU A 119 5.09 -15.68 1.36
C LEU A 119 4.99 -14.17 1.50
N LEU A 120 4.59 -13.69 2.68
CA LEU A 120 4.38 -12.27 2.95
C LEU A 120 5.67 -11.47 3.15
N ARG A 121 6.79 -12.14 3.47
CA ARG A 121 8.12 -11.50 3.58
C ARG A 121 8.65 -11.03 2.22
N THR A 122 8.29 -11.74 1.16
CA THR A 122 8.69 -11.41 -0.20
C THR A 122 7.49 -11.63 -1.08
N PHE A 123 6.76 -10.53 -1.30
CA PHE A 123 5.65 -10.52 -2.25
C PHE A 123 6.15 -11.03 -3.62
N PRO A 124 5.28 -11.70 -4.39
CA PRO A 124 5.55 -12.00 -5.79
C PRO A 124 5.92 -10.73 -6.56
N ASP A 125 6.49 -10.91 -7.75
CA ASP A 125 6.74 -9.82 -8.68
C ASP A 125 5.44 -9.02 -8.91
N LEU A 126 5.55 -7.69 -8.84
CA LEU A 126 4.44 -6.76 -9.00
C LEU A 126 3.87 -6.86 -10.41
N GLU A 127 2.55 -7.02 -10.51
CA GLU A 127 1.83 -6.88 -11.77
C GLU A 127 0.90 -5.66 -11.69
N ALA A 128 1.35 -4.54 -12.25
CA ALA A 128 0.71 -3.24 -12.06
C ALA A 128 -0.75 -3.20 -12.54
N LEU A 129 -1.04 -3.74 -13.74
CA LEU A 129 -2.37 -3.69 -14.31
C LEU A 129 -3.43 -4.47 -13.48
N PRO A 130 -3.20 -5.74 -13.10
CA PRO A 130 -4.08 -6.44 -12.16
C PRO A 130 -4.23 -5.71 -10.82
N VAL A 131 -3.11 -5.21 -10.26
CA VAL A 131 -3.11 -4.50 -8.97
C VAL A 131 -3.96 -3.23 -9.03
N ILE A 132 -3.80 -2.41 -10.08
CA ILE A 132 -4.58 -1.19 -10.29
C ILE A 132 -6.06 -1.54 -10.49
N GLY A 133 -6.37 -2.55 -11.32
CA GLY A 133 -7.75 -2.97 -11.59
C GLY A 133 -8.49 -3.41 -10.33
N ILE A 134 -7.83 -4.19 -9.46
CA ILE A 134 -8.38 -4.59 -8.17
C ILE A 134 -8.51 -3.36 -7.27
N ALA A 135 -7.47 -2.55 -7.12
CA ALA A 135 -7.49 -1.38 -6.24
C ALA A 135 -8.64 -0.41 -6.56
N VAL A 136 -8.89 -0.12 -7.84
CA VAL A 136 -10.03 0.73 -8.28
C VAL A 136 -11.38 0.10 -7.95
N THR A 137 -11.48 -1.23 -8.00
CA THR A 137 -12.68 -1.95 -7.57
C THR A 137 -12.88 -1.80 -6.06
N LEU A 138 -11.82 -1.99 -5.26
CA LEU A 138 -11.87 -1.85 -3.81
C LEU A 138 -12.31 -0.45 -3.37
N VAL A 139 -11.94 0.61 -4.09
CA VAL A 139 -12.41 1.99 -3.80
C VAL A 139 -13.93 2.07 -3.74
N ARG A 140 -14.63 1.36 -4.63
CA ARG A 140 -16.10 1.37 -4.69
C ARG A 140 -16.75 0.58 -3.57
N ASP A 141 -16.04 -0.42 -3.03
CA ASP A 141 -16.57 -1.36 -2.05
C ASP A 141 -16.31 -0.89 -0.60
N LEU A 142 -15.49 0.13 -0.41
CA LEU A 142 -15.18 0.69 0.90
C LEU A 142 -16.21 1.74 1.34
N PRO A 143 -16.54 1.81 2.65
CA PRO A 143 -17.31 2.92 3.21
C PRO A 143 -16.63 4.27 2.94
N ALA A 144 -17.43 5.30 2.65
CA ALA A 144 -16.94 6.63 2.29
C ALA A 144 -16.03 7.23 3.37
N GLU A 145 -16.39 7.05 4.64
CA GLU A 145 -15.61 7.56 5.78
C GLU A 145 -14.23 6.91 5.88
N LEU A 146 -14.14 5.61 5.57
CA LEU A 146 -12.86 4.90 5.55
C LEU A 146 -12.01 5.34 4.35
N TYR A 147 -12.63 5.58 3.20
CA TYR A 147 -11.94 6.14 2.04
C TYR A 147 -11.41 7.55 2.32
N ASP A 148 -12.18 8.40 3.00
CA ASP A 148 -11.72 9.73 3.43
C ASP A 148 -10.51 9.63 4.36
N GLU A 149 -10.49 8.67 5.28
CA GLU A 149 -9.31 8.42 6.13
C GLU A 149 -8.10 7.96 5.32
N LEU A 150 -8.29 7.16 4.26
CA LEU A 150 -7.23 6.83 3.30
C LEU A 150 -6.72 8.10 2.63
N VAL A 151 -7.59 8.95 2.09
CA VAL A 151 -7.15 10.19 1.40
C VAL A 151 -6.28 11.06 2.30
N ARG A 152 -6.64 11.20 3.59
CA ARG A 152 -6.00 12.14 4.50
C ARG A 152 -4.74 11.62 5.20
N HIS A 153 -4.55 10.30 5.33
CA HIS A 153 -3.44 9.75 6.10
C HIS A 153 -2.01 10.14 5.66
N PRO A 154 -1.73 10.46 4.38
CA PRO A 154 -0.37 10.82 3.97
C PRO A 154 0.07 12.23 4.44
N TYR A 155 -0.88 13.14 4.73
CA TYR A 155 -0.58 14.56 4.93
C TYR A 155 -1.32 15.25 6.08
N GLU A 156 -2.48 14.76 6.53
CA GLU A 156 -3.27 15.44 7.57
C GLU A 156 -2.79 15.04 8.97
N ILE A 157 -2.21 16.00 9.72
CA ILE A 157 -1.84 15.81 11.13
C ILE A 157 -3.14 15.76 11.95
N LYS A 158 -3.34 14.70 12.75
CA LYS A 158 -4.45 14.70 13.71
C LYS A 158 -4.09 15.66 14.85
N ALA A 159 -4.84 16.76 14.93
CA ALA A 159 -4.79 17.71 16.05
C ALA A 159 -5.30 17.09 17.35
#